data_AF-A0A5J4TQU3-F1
#
_entry.id   AF-A0A5J4TQU3-F1
#
_cell.length_a   1.000
_cell.length_b   1.000
_cell.length_c   1.000
_cell.angle_alpha   90.00
_cell.angle_beta   90.00
_cell.angle_gamma   90.00
#
_symmetry.space_group_name_H-M   'P 1'
#
loop_
_entity.id
_entity.type
_entity.pdbx_description
1 polymer ?
#
loop_
_entity_poly.entity_id
_entity_poly.type
_entity_poly.pdbx_seq_one_letter_code
_entity_poly.pdbx_strand_id
1 'polypeptide(L)'
;DIKCDNILLHCPPGTGRVYAKISDFGFAKKEDQIHEQTYFAGTIPFMSPEQFNEKALITQKVDIYALGITFYNIITHKFPVNERNIKEQGKKMAKLKCIDRPLEIKDDILWDLLQNLLEFDPNKRITADQALQHPYFTSPEAIVDISQEQQKIASLSAFAEFKGDSLFLFGNKISKYDEIPSFIFPESEIKKFIPKDIPHKEKKSYHC
;
A
#
# COMPACT_ATOMS: atom_id res chain seq x y z
N ASP A 1 -8.65 -2.47 6.81
CA ASP A 1 -8.51 -3.77 6.09
C ASP A 1 -7.64 -3.56 4.85
N ILE A 2 -6.39 -3.15 5.07
CA ILE A 2 -5.41 -2.97 3.99
C ILE A 2 -4.87 -4.35 3.62
N LYS A 3 -5.07 -4.73 2.36
CA LYS A 3 -4.63 -6.00 1.77
C LYS A 3 -4.58 -5.86 0.25
N CYS A 4 -3.89 -6.78 -0.42
CA CYS A 4 -3.76 -6.79 -1.88
C CYS A 4 -5.11 -6.69 -2.60
N ASP A 5 -6.13 -7.43 -2.15
CA ASP A 5 -7.48 -7.44 -2.76
C ASP A 5 -8.17 -6.07 -2.74
N ASN A 6 -7.79 -5.20 -1.80
CA ASN A 6 -8.37 -3.87 -1.60
C ASN A 6 -7.48 -2.76 -2.18
N ILE A 7 -6.41 -3.11 -2.92
CA ILE A 7 -5.55 -2.15 -3.62
C ILE A 7 -5.71 -2.39 -5.13
N LEU A 8 -6.47 -1.51 -5.76
CA LEU A 8 -6.77 -1.58 -7.18
C LEU A 8 -5.73 -0.81 -7.99
N LEU A 9 -5.40 -1.32 -9.17
CA LEU A 9 -4.53 -0.64 -10.12
C LEU A 9 -5.37 -0.03 -11.24
N HIS A 10 -5.28 1.30 -11.40
CA HIS A 10 -6.01 2.05 -12.40
C HIS A 10 -5.04 2.69 -13.40
N CYS A 11 -5.19 2.38 -14.68
CA CYS A 11 -4.39 2.95 -15.76
C CYS A 11 -5.29 3.81 -16.66
N PRO A 12 -5.37 5.14 -16.43
CA PRO A 12 -6.19 6.00 -17.27
C PRO A 12 -5.62 6.06 -18.69
N PRO A 13 -6.45 5.85 -19.74
CA PRO A 13 -5.98 5.85 -21.12
C PRO A 13 -5.24 7.14 -21.49
N GLY A 14 -4.13 7.01 -22.22
CA GLY A 14 -3.36 8.15 -22.72
C GLY A 14 -2.40 8.79 -21.70
N THR A 15 -2.45 8.38 -20.42
CA THR A 15 -1.61 8.97 -19.37
C THR A 15 -0.24 8.29 -19.21
N GLY A 16 -0.10 7.06 -19.72
CA GLY A 16 1.12 6.25 -19.62
C GLY A 16 1.47 5.85 -18.18
N ARG A 17 0.56 5.98 -17.22
CA ARG A 17 0.81 5.75 -15.80
C ARG A 17 -0.26 4.88 -15.15
N VAL A 18 0.13 4.27 -14.03
CA VAL A 18 -0.72 3.43 -13.20
C VAL A 18 -0.85 4.06 -11.82
N TYR A 19 -2.08 4.14 -11.34
CA TYR A 19 -2.43 4.60 -10.00
C TYR A 19 -2.81 3.41 -9.12
N ALA A 20 -2.17 3.27 -7.97
CA ALA A 20 -2.68 2.44 -6.88
C ALA A 20 -3.82 3.19 -6.16
N LYS A 21 -4.97 2.54 -6.01
CA LYS A 21 -6.16 3.11 -5.35
C LYS A 21 -6.66 2.14 -4.28
N ILE A 22 -6.87 2.65 -3.08
CA ILE A 22 -7.51 1.89 -2.00
C ILE A 22 -9.00 1.81 -2.30
N SER A 23 -9.57 0.62 -2.14
CA SER A 23 -10.99 0.33 -2.24
C SER A 23 -11.52 -0.33 -0.97
N ASP A 24 -12.83 -0.58 -0.93
CA ASP A 24 -13.53 -1.26 0.15
C ASP A 24 -13.34 -0.62 1.53
N PHE A 25 -14.10 0.46 1.75
CA PHE A 25 -14.17 1.17 3.02
C PHE A 25 -15.22 0.57 3.97
N GLY A 26 -15.65 -0.69 3.77
CA GLY A 26 -16.71 -1.33 4.57
C GLY A 26 -16.39 -1.44 6.07
N PHE A 27 -15.10 -1.38 6.42
CA PHE A 27 -14.62 -1.35 7.81
C PHE A 27 -13.99 -0.02 8.23
N ALA A 28 -14.07 1.01 7.39
CA ALA A 28 -13.51 2.31 7.71
C ALA A 28 -14.40 3.03 8.75
N LYS A 29 -13.77 3.55 9.80
CA LYS A 29 -14.43 4.37 10.82
C LYS A 29 -13.60 5.64 11.03
N LYS A 30 -14.26 6.76 11.31
CA LYS A 30 -13.55 7.94 11.80
C LYS A 30 -12.97 7.64 13.17
N GLU A 31 -11.77 8.15 13.43
CA GLU A 31 -11.15 8.08 14.73
C GLU A 31 -11.94 9.01 15.67
N ASP A 32 -12.81 8.42 16.49
CA ASP A 32 -13.61 9.13 17.48
C ASP A 32 -13.01 8.87 18.88
N GLN A 33 -13.09 9.86 19.78
CA GLN A 33 -12.56 9.75 21.15
C GLN A 33 -13.19 8.61 21.96
N ILE A 34 -14.36 8.14 21.55
CA ILE A 34 -15.09 7.01 22.13
C ILE A 34 -14.61 5.75 21.38
N HIS A 35 -13.45 5.25 21.77
CA HIS A 35 -12.72 4.13 21.17
C HIS A 35 -13.37 2.76 21.51
N GLU A 36 -14.70 2.67 21.46
CA GLU A 36 -15.39 1.40 21.66
C GLU A 36 -15.20 0.52 20.42
N GLN A 37 -14.41 -0.56 20.58
CA GLN A 37 -14.36 -1.66 19.64
C GLN A 37 -15.72 -2.37 19.63
N THR A 38 -16.55 -2.06 18.63
CA THR A 38 -17.86 -2.70 18.54
C THR A 38 -17.81 -4.05 17.81
N TYR A 39 -16.78 -4.33 16.99
CA TYR A 39 -16.65 -5.60 16.24
C TYR A 39 -15.20 -5.99 15.92
N PHE A 40 -14.87 -7.28 16.10
CA PHE A 40 -13.69 -7.92 15.50
C PHE A 40 -13.91 -8.05 13.98
N ALA A 41 -13.54 -7.03 13.23
CA ALA A 41 -13.64 -7.01 11.78
C ALA A 41 -12.25 -6.88 11.15
N GLY A 42 -12.01 -7.63 10.07
CA GLY A 42 -10.75 -7.63 9.33
C GLY A 42 -10.32 -9.01 8.84
N THR A 43 -9.36 -9.03 7.93
CA THR A 43 -8.79 -10.28 7.39
C THR A 43 -7.70 -10.79 8.35
N ILE A 44 -7.93 -11.94 9.00
CA ILE A 44 -7.13 -12.50 10.11
C ILE A 44 -5.60 -12.30 10.00
N PRO A 45 -4.91 -12.70 8.90
CA PRO A 45 -3.46 -12.58 8.80
C PRO A 45 -2.93 -11.14 8.79
N PHE A 46 -3.77 -10.15 8.49
CA PHE A 46 -3.41 -8.73 8.43
C PHE A 46 -3.62 -7.99 9.76
N MET A 47 -4.27 -8.63 10.73
CA MET A 47 -4.59 -8.01 12.01
C MET A 47 -3.33 -7.82 12.86
N SER A 48 -3.19 -6.61 13.39
CA SER A 48 -2.11 -6.21 14.29
C SER A 48 -2.20 -6.86 15.67
N PRO A 49 -1.09 -6.98 16.43
CA PRO A 49 -1.08 -7.61 17.75
C PRO A 49 -2.09 -6.99 18.72
N GLU A 50 -2.20 -5.66 18.74
CA GLU A 50 -3.10 -4.93 19.63
C GLU A 50 -4.58 -5.22 19.37
N GLN A 51 -4.97 -5.62 18.15
CA GLN A 51 -6.36 -6.00 17.85
C GLN A 51 -6.79 -7.30 18.55
N PHE A 52 -5.86 -8.06 19.12
CA PHE A 52 -6.14 -9.25 19.92
C PHE A 52 -6.12 -8.99 21.43
N ASN A 53 -5.88 -7.74 21.84
CA ASN A 53 -5.86 -7.32 23.24
C ASN A 53 -7.05 -6.40 23.53
N GLU A 54 -8.02 -6.89 24.30
CA GLU A 54 -9.25 -6.17 24.65
C GLU A 54 -9.01 -4.81 25.35
N LYS A 55 -7.84 -4.62 25.95
CA LYS A 55 -7.49 -3.37 26.66
C LYS A 55 -6.70 -2.38 25.80
N ALA A 56 -6.29 -2.78 24.60
CA ALA A 56 -5.44 -1.95 23.77
C ALA A 56 -6.27 -0.90 23.01
N LEU A 57 -5.70 0.30 22.92
CA LEU A 57 -6.26 1.36 22.09
C LEU A 57 -6.00 1.04 20.61
N ILE A 58 -7.05 0.99 19.81
CA ILE A 58 -6.95 0.83 18.37
C ILE A 58 -6.96 2.19 17.70
N THR A 59 -5.93 2.47 16.92
CA THR A 59 -5.75 3.70 16.15
C THR A 59 -5.45 3.38 14.70
N GLN A 60 -5.23 4.40 13.86
CA GLN A 60 -4.78 4.23 12.47
C GLN A 60 -3.48 3.42 12.31
N LYS A 61 -2.73 3.19 13.40
CA LYS A 61 -1.52 2.34 13.39
C LYS A 61 -1.81 0.90 12.95
N VAL A 62 -3.02 0.39 13.14
CA VAL A 62 -3.37 -0.97 12.66
C VAL A 62 -3.29 -1.09 11.14
N ASP A 63 -3.60 -0.01 10.41
CA ASP A 63 -3.48 0.01 8.95
C ASP A 63 -2.01 0.01 8.50
N ILE A 64 -1.10 0.62 9.27
CA ILE A 64 0.34 0.56 9.00
C ILE A 64 0.88 -0.86 9.15
N TYR A 65 0.44 -1.58 10.18
CA TYR A 65 0.80 -2.99 10.35
C TYR A 65 0.26 -3.84 9.20
N ALA A 66 -1.00 -3.66 8.83
CA ALA A 66 -1.62 -4.35 7.70
C ALA A 66 -0.91 -4.04 6.36
N LEU A 67 -0.42 -2.81 6.17
CA LEU A 67 0.45 -2.44 5.04
C LEU A 67 1.77 -3.21 5.08
N GLY A 68 2.41 -3.36 6.25
CA GLY A 68 3.59 -4.19 6.43
C GLY A 68 3.34 -5.66 6.06
N ILE A 69 2.22 -6.23 6.48
CA ILE A 69 1.82 -7.60 6.11
C ILE A 69 1.56 -7.72 4.61
N THR A 70 0.93 -6.72 4.01
CA THR A 70 0.72 -6.65 2.55
C THR A 70 2.04 -6.67 1.80
N PHE A 71 2.99 -5.84 2.23
CA PHE A 71 4.30 -5.75 1.60
C PHE A 71 5.09 -7.06 1.75
N TYR A 72 5.12 -7.62 2.97
CA TYR A 72 5.67 -8.96 3.23
C TYR A 72 5.06 -10.00 2.29
N ASN A 73 3.74 -10.03 2.16
CA ASN A 73 3.04 -11.02 1.35
C ASN A 73 3.36 -10.90 -0.15
N ILE A 74 3.49 -9.69 -0.68
CA ILE A 74 3.88 -9.46 -2.07
C ILE A 74 5.28 -10.05 -2.34
N ILE A 75 6.21 -9.91 -1.40
CA ILE A 75 7.60 -10.34 -1.57
C ILE A 75 7.75 -11.86 -1.37
N THR A 76 7.13 -12.41 -0.34
CA THR A 76 7.39 -13.81 0.06
C THR A 76 6.29 -14.78 -0.37
N HIS A 77 5.16 -14.28 -0.87
CA HIS A 77 3.93 -15.05 -1.12
C HIS A 77 3.43 -15.85 0.08
N LYS A 78 3.77 -15.40 1.29
CA LYS A 78 3.45 -16.05 2.58
C LYS A 78 2.95 -15.01 3.56
N PHE A 79 2.44 -15.48 4.69
CA PHE A 79 2.14 -14.65 5.85
C PHE A 79 3.06 -15.05 6.99
N PRO A 80 3.56 -14.10 7.81
CA PRO A 80 4.40 -14.43 8.95
C PRO A 80 3.61 -15.18 10.03
N VAL A 81 2.31 -14.89 10.17
CA VAL A 81 1.38 -15.59 11.06
C VAL A 81 0.03 -15.74 10.35
N ASN A 82 -0.44 -16.98 10.20
CA ASN A 82 -1.73 -17.28 9.57
C ASN A 82 -2.33 -18.56 10.15
N GLU A 83 -3.08 -18.38 11.23
CA GLU A 83 -3.76 -19.46 11.95
C GLU A 83 -5.22 -19.61 11.47
N ARG A 84 -5.82 -20.76 11.76
CA ARG A 84 -7.13 -21.15 11.22
C ARG A 84 -8.31 -20.28 11.71
N ASN A 85 -8.16 -19.58 12.82
CA ASN A 85 -9.19 -18.73 13.40
C ASN A 85 -8.60 -17.62 14.28
N ILE A 86 -9.43 -16.61 14.58
CA ILE A 86 -9.07 -15.43 15.39
C ILE A 86 -8.47 -15.82 16.75
N LYS A 87 -9.01 -16.84 17.41
CA LYS A 87 -8.56 -17.27 18.75
C LYS A 87 -7.14 -17.84 18.71
N GLU A 88 -6.80 -18.62 17.69
CA GLU A 88 -5.47 -19.19 17.52
C GLU A 88 -4.47 -18.16 17.03
N GLN A 89 -4.89 -17.27 16.12
CA GLN A 89 -4.09 -16.11 15.70
C GLN A 89 -3.71 -15.28 16.92
N GLY A 90 -4.67 -14.89 17.76
CA GLY A 90 -4.41 -14.12 18.98
C GLY A 90 -3.47 -14.83 19.96
N LYS A 91 -3.64 -16.15 20.17
CA LYS A 91 -2.73 -16.96 21.00
C LYS A 91 -1.30 -16.99 20.43
N LYS A 92 -1.15 -17.06 19.12
CA LYS A 92 0.16 -17.07 18.46
C LYS A 92 0.81 -15.69 18.54
N MET A 93 0.07 -14.63 18.23
CA MET A 93 0.52 -13.24 18.32
C MET A 93 0.96 -12.88 19.74
N ALA A 94 0.22 -13.29 20.78
CA ALA A 94 0.57 -13.03 22.17
C ALA A 94 1.88 -13.70 22.65
N LYS A 95 2.35 -14.74 21.95
CA LYS A 95 3.61 -15.43 22.25
C LYS A 95 4.80 -14.81 21.51
N LEU A 96 4.55 -14.08 20.43
CA LEU A 96 5.59 -13.44 19.62
C LEU A 96 5.94 -12.07 20.20
N LYS A 97 7.20 -11.67 20.01
CA LYS A 97 7.67 -10.32 20.34
C LYS A 97 7.89 -9.45 19.11
N CYS A 98 8.18 -10.09 17.98
CA CYS A 98 8.43 -9.48 16.69
C CYS A 98 8.20 -10.51 15.58
N ILE A 99 8.24 -10.04 14.34
CA ILE A 99 8.28 -10.88 13.14
C ILE A 99 9.74 -11.15 12.78
N ASP A 100 10.08 -12.42 12.55
CA ASP A 100 11.42 -12.80 12.10
C ASP A 100 11.63 -12.50 10.62
N ARG A 101 12.89 -12.22 10.24
CA ARG A 101 13.26 -11.99 8.83
C ARG A 101 13.11 -13.29 8.03
N PRO A 102 12.27 -13.30 6.96
CA PRO A 102 12.19 -14.45 6.08
C PRO A 102 13.45 -14.57 5.22
N LEU A 103 13.76 -15.80 4.80
CA LEU A 103 14.95 -16.07 4.00
C LEU A 103 14.90 -15.39 2.62
N GLU A 104 13.71 -15.12 2.11
CA GLU A 104 13.44 -14.47 0.83
C GLU A 104 13.88 -12.99 0.80
N ILE A 105 13.92 -12.32 1.97
CA ILE A 105 14.26 -10.89 2.05
C ILE A 105 15.74 -10.76 2.38
N LYS A 106 16.56 -10.42 1.36
CA LYS A 106 18.01 -10.23 1.49
C LYS A 106 18.45 -8.78 1.59
N ASP A 107 17.62 -7.86 1.11
CA ASP A 107 17.87 -6.43 1.22
C ASP A 107 17.66 -5.98 2.66
N ASP A 108 18.70 -5.38 3.26
CA ASP A 108 18.70 -4.90 4.65
C ASP A 108 17.85 -3.64 4.81
N ILE A 109 17.82 -2.76 3.81
CA ILE A 109 17.04 -1.51 3.83
C ILE A 109 15.55 -1.83 3.71
N LEU A 110 15.18 -2.80 2.87
CA LEU A 110 13.81 -3.31 2.79
C LEU A 110 13.38 -3.96 4.11
N TRP A 111 14.25 -4.77 4.70
CA TRP A 111 13.93 -5.41 5.96
C TRP A 111 13.77 -4.39 7.10
N ASP A 112 14.62 -3.37 7.17
CA ASP A 112 14.51 -2.28 8.14
C ASP A 112 13.15 -1.55 8.00
N LEU A 113 12.70 -1.25 6.77
CA LEU A 113 11.37 -0.70 6.53
C LEU A 113 10.27 -1.62 7.07
N LEU A 114 10.33 -2.91 6.74
CA LEU A 114 9.35 -3.90 7.19
C LEU A 114 9.33 -4.05 8.71
N GLN A 115 10.48 -4.01 9.39
CA GLN A 115 10.54 -4.03 10.85
C GLN A 115 9.82 -2.82 11.45
N ASN A 116 10.03 -1.64 10.89
CA ASN A 116 9.38 -0.40 11.34
C ASN A 116 7.85 -0.42 11.10
N LEU A 117 7.38 -1.03 10.00
CA LEU A 117 5.95 -1.23 9.71
C LEU A 117 5.31 -2.32 10.59
N LEU A 118 6.04 -3.41 10.85
CA LEU A 118 5.58 -4.60 11.60
C LEU A 118 5.91 -4.54 13.10
N GLU A 119 6.25 -3.36 13.62
CA GLU A 119 6.49 -3.13 15.05
C GLU A 119 5.22 -3.45 15.86
N PHE A 120 5.39 -4.21 16.94
CA PHE A 120 4.28 -4.70 17.77
C PHE A 120 3.75 -3.61 18.71
N ASP A 121 4.61 -2.70 19.17
CA ASP A 121 4.17 -1.52 19.93
C ASP A 121 3.67 -0.42 18.97
N PRO A 122 2.35 -0.14 18.92
CA PRO A 122 1.80 0.84 17.99
C PRO A 122 2.38 2.25 18.18
N ASN A 123 2.90 2.59 19.36
CA ASN A 123 3.52 3.89 19.62
C ASN A 123 4.91 4.01 18.97
N LYS A 124 5.62 2.89 18.82
CA LYS A 124 6.93 2.83 18.16
C LYS A 124 6.82 2.54 16.67
N ARG A 125 5.71 1.95 16.23
CA ARG A 125 5.42 1.70 14.82
C ARG A 125 5.50 2.99 14.01
N ILE A 126 6.18 2.95 12.88
CA ILE A 126 6.35 4.11 12.00
C ILE A 126 5.00 4.67 11.52
N THR A 127 4.91 5.96 11.18
CA THR A 127 3.73 6.52 10.50
C THR A 127 3.85 6.40 8.98
N ALA A 128 2.75 6.58 8.25
CA ALA A 128 2.79 6.60 6.78
C ALA A 128 3.73 7.70 6.25
N ASP A 129 3.66 8.91 6.82
CA ASP A 129 4.53 10.02 6.43
C ASP A 129 6.01 9.70 6.68
N GLN A 130 6.34 9.10 7.83
CA GLN A 130 7.70 8.68 8.14
C GLN A 130 8.17 7.54 7.21
N ALA A 131 7.29 6.58 6.89
CA ALA A 131 7.60 5.49 5.97
C ALA A 131 7.93 6.00 4.56
N LEU A 132 7.25 7.05 4.08
CA LEU A 132 7.57 7.69 2.80
C LEU A 132 8.95 8.38 2.79
N GLN A 133 9.50 8.73 3.96
CA GLN A 133 10.84 9.29 4.08
C GLN A 133 11.92 8.24 4.32
N HIS A 134 11.55 6.96 4.43
CA HIS A 134 12.48 5.89 4.73
C HIS A 134 13.55 5.71 3.62
N PRO A 135 14.82 5.37 3.97
CA PRO A 135 15.89 5.18 2.97
C PRO A 135 15.53 4.23 1.83
N TYR A 136 14.66 3.25 2.07
CA TYR A 136 14.13 2.37 1.02
C TYR A 136 13.55 3.13 -0.20
N PHE A 137 12.97 4.32 0.02
CA PHE A 137 12.43 5.18 -1.03
C PHE A 137 13.28 6.43 -1.31
N THR A 138 14.23 6.77 -0.43
CA THR A 138 14.93 8.06 -0.46
C THR A 138 16.46 7.96 -0.55
N SER A 139 17.04 6.76 -0.53
CA SER A 139 18.48 6.55 -0.65
C SER A 139 19.00 6.94 -2.04
N PRO A 140 20.31 7.20 -2.19
CA PRO A 140 20.93 7.43 -3.50
C PRO A 140 20.62 6.30 -4.51
N GLU A 141 20.60 5.05 -4.06
CA GLU A 141 20.26 3.89 -4.90
C GLU A 141 18.81 3.98 -5.39
N ALA A 142 17.86 4.27 -4.49
CA ALA A 142 16.45 4.45 -4.87
C ALA A 142 16.26 5.62 -5.87
N ILE A 143 17.05 6.68 -5.73
CA ILE A 143 17.02 7.83 -6.66
C ILE A 143 17.58 7.43 -8.03
N VAL A 144 18.63 6.62 -8.07
CA VAL A 144 19.23 6.11 -9.33
C VAL A 144 18.27 5.19 -10.08
N ASP A 145 17.42 4.44 -9.36
CA ASP A 145 16.41 3.56 -9.95
C ASP A 145 15.23 4.31 -10.60
N ILE A 146 15.11 5.63 -10.39
CA ILE A 146 14.09 6.45 -11.05
C ILE A 146 14.39 6.53 -12.55
N SER A 147 13.55 5.87 -13.35
CA SER A 147 13.71 5.81 -14.80
C SER A 147 13.47 7.16 -15.49
N GLN A 148 14.04 7.31 -16.69
CA GLN A 148 13.75 8.46 -17.56
C GLN A 148 12.27 8.58 -17.93
N GLU A 149 11.54 7.45 -18.00
CA GLU A 149 10.10 7.46 -18.28
C GLU A 149 9.32 8.10 -17.13
N GLN A 150 9.63 7.72 -15.88
CA GLN A 150 9.03 8.35 -14.69
C GLN A 150 9.30 9.86 -14.66
N GLN A 151 10.53 10.28 -14.95
CA GLN A 151 10.91 11.70 -15.01
C GLN A 151 10.11 12.47 -16.07
N LYS A 152 9.97 11.89 -17.27
CA LYS A 152 9.18 12.49 -18.38
C LYS A 152 7.72 12.62 -18.01
N ILE A 153 7.12 11.56 -17.47
CA ILE A 153 5.71 11.53 -17.06
C ILE A 153 5.43 12.59 -15.98
N ALA A 154 6.30 12.70 -14.97
CA ALA A 154 6.19 13.71 -13.92
C ALA A 154 6.32 15.14 -14.46
N SER A 155 7.29 15.37 -15.36
CA SER A 155 7.50 16.67 -16.01
C SER A 155 6.30 17.10 -16.87
N LEU A 156 5.68 16.16 -17.58
CA LEU A 156 4.46 16.40 -18.34
C LEU A 156 3.28 16.77 -17.44
N SER A 157 3.16 16.15 -16.27
CA SER A 157 2.15 16.54 -15.27
C SER A 157 2.36 17.97 -14.77
N ALA A 158 3.58 18.33 -14.38
CA ALA A 158 3.89 19.68 -13.93
C ALA A 158 3.58 20.72 -15.02
N PHE A 159 3.91 20.43 -16.28
CA PHE A 159 3.59 21.30 -17.41
C PHE A 159 2.08 21.43 -17.65
N ALA A 160 1.33 20.33 -17.58
CA ALA A 160 -0.12 20.34 -17.78
C ALA A 160 -0.86 21.11 -16.68
N GLU A 161 -0.44 20.98 -15.42
CA GLU A 161 -1.01 21.76 -14.32
C GLU A 161 -0.69 23.25 -14.50
N PHE A 162 0.55 23.60 -14.88
CA PHE A 162 0.92 24.98 -15.18
C PHE A 162 0.09 25.61 -16.31
N LYS A 163 -0.30 24.82 -17.32
CA LYS A 163 -1.13 25.27 -18.45
C LYS A 163 -2.63 25.27 -18.15
N GLY A 164 -3.08 24.64 -17.06
CA GLY A 164 -4.49 24.42 -16.77
C GLY A 164 -5.14 23.32 -17.63
N ASP A 165 -4.32 22.48 -18.27
CA ASP A 165 -4.75 21.40 -19.19
C ASP A 165 -4.87 20.04 -18.49
N SER A 166 -4.73 20.00 -17.15
CA SER A 166 -4.66 18.76 -16.37
C SER A 166 -5.87 17.84 -16.61
N LEU A 167 -7.09 18.40 -16.58
CA LEU A 167 -8.31 17.64 -16.84
C LEU A 167 -8.40 17.11 -18.27
N PHE A 168 -7.89 17.87 -19.26
CA PHE A 168 -7.93 17.50 -20.67
C PHE A 168 -6.92 16.39 -21.00
N LEU A 169 -5.71 16.46 -20.44
CA LEU A 169 -4.64 15.52 -20.75
C LEU A 169 -4.68 14.24 -19.92
N PHE A 170 -5.13 14.32 -18.66
CA PHE A 170 -5.09 13.17 -17.75
C PHE A 170 -6.47 12.64 -17.35
N GLY A 171 -7.55 13.37 -17.68
CA GLY A 171 -8.91 12.98 -17.29
C GLY A 171 -9.20 13.09 -15.80
N ASN A 172 -8.25 13.62 -15.02
CA ASN A 172 -8.35 13.87 -13.59
C ASN A 172 -7.53 15.11 -13.20
N LYS A 173 -7.83 15.66 -12.03
CA LYS A 173 -6.99 16.70 -11.42
C LYS A 173 -5.63 16.10 -11.05
N ILE A 174 -4.55 16.77 -11.43
CA ILE A 174 -3.19 16.42 -11.06
C ILE A 174 -3.00 16.71 -9.57
N SER A 175 -2.44 15.75 -8.84
CA SER A 175 -2.04 15.92 -7.45
C SER A 175 -0.57 16.36 -7.36
N LYS A 176 -0.16 16.89 -6.21
CA LYS A 176 1.26 17.21 -5.96
C LYS A 176 2.21 16.02 -6.11
N TYR A 177 1.70 14.78 -6.02
CA TYR A 177 2.51 13.57 -6.18
C TYR A 177 2.71 13.18 -7.64
N ASP A 178 1.82 13.62 -8.54
CA ASP A 178 1.92 13.39 -9.98
C ASP A 178 3.09 14.14 -10.63
N GLU A 179 3.68 15.10 -9.93
CA GLU A 179 4.84 15.90 -10.35
C GLU A 179 6.17 15.34 -9.81
N ILE A 180 6.12 14.30 -8.99
CA ILE A 180 7.31 13.72 -8.34
C ILE A 180 7.65 12.39 -9.00
N PRO A 181 8.80 12.25 -9.68
CA PRO A 181 9.16 11.04 -10.43
C PRO A 181 9.09 9.74 -9.62
N SER A 182 9.49 9.76 -8.34
CA SER A 182 9.47 8.58 -7.46
C SER A 182 8.06 8.06 -7.13
N PHE A 183 7.02 8.87 -7.34
CA PHE A 183 5.61 8.48 -7.15
C PHE A 183 4.95 7.98 -8.45
N ILE A 184 5.68 8.01 -9.57
CA ILE A 184 5.17 7.55 -10.85
C ILE A 184 5.45 6.06 -11.02
N PHE A 185 4.41 5.30 -11.34
CA PHE A 185 4.53 3.93 -11.84
C PHE A 185 4.13 3.88 -13.32
N PRO A 186 5.06 3.69 -14.26
CA PRO A 186 4.77 3.69 -15.69
C PRO A 186 3.89 2.51 -16.14
N GLU A 187 3.02 2.74 -17.11
CA GLU A 187 2.20 1.69 -17.74
C GLU A 187 3.07 0.65 -18.48
N SER A 188 4.24 1.05 -18.97
CA SER A 188 5.21 0.15 -19.61
C SER A 188 5.67 -0.96 -18.66
N GLU A 189 5.80 -0.67 -17.36
CA GLU A 189 6.22 -1.63 -16.33
C GLU A 189 5.14 -2.66 -16.05
N ILE A 190 3.89 -2.24 -15.84
CA ILE A 190 2.80 -3.19 -15.56
C ILE A 190 2.52 -4.11 -16.74
N LYS A 191 2.68 -3.62 -17.97
CA LYS A 191 2.48 -4.41 -19.20
C LYS A 191 3.45 -5.58 -19.33
N LYS A 192 4.59 -5.59 -18.63
CA LYS A 192 5.50 -6.73 -18.57
C LYS A 192 4.89 -7.93 -17.85
N PHE A 193 3.93 -7.69 -16.96
CA PHE A 193 3.33 -8.69 -16.08
C PHE A 193 1.88 -9.04 -16.44
N ILE A 194 1.22 -8.24 -17.28
CA ILE A 194 -0.11 -8.54 -17.79
C ILE A 194 0.02 -9.57 -18.93
N PRO A 195 -0.61 -10.77 -18.82
CA PRO A 195 -0.65 -11.72 -19.91
C PRO A 195 -1.21 -11.07 -21.17
N LYS A 196 -0.59 -11.30 -22.33
CA LYS A 196 -0.99 -10.72 -23.63
C LYS A 196 -2.43 -11.07 -24.04
N ASP A 197 -3.03 -12.06 -23.38
CA ASP A 197 -4.31 -12.66 -23.74
C ASP A 197 -5.47 -12.30 -22.80
N ILE A 198 -5.41 -11.19 -22.04
CA ILE A 198 -6.64 -10.68 -21.41
C ILE A 198 -7.44 -9.98 -22.51
N PRO A 199 -8.56 -10.54 -23.01
CA PRO A 199 -9.38 -9.85 -23.98
C PRO A 199 -9.82 -8.54 -23.35
N HIS A 200 -9.46 -7.42 -23.97
CA HIS A 200 -10.10 -6.14 -23.71
C HIS A 200 -11.60 -6.37 -23.85
N LYS A 201 -12.32 -6.48 -22.74
CA LYS A 201 -13.78 -6.43 -22.77
C LYS A 201 -14.12 -5.09 -23.38
N GLU A 202 -14.54 -5.14 -24.65
CA GLU A 202 -15.08 -3.99 -25.36
C GLU A 202 -16.07 -3.29 -24.44
N LYS A 203 -15.94 -1.96 -24.38
CA LYS A 203 -16.89 -1.08 -23.68
C LYS A 203 -18.29 -1.44 -24.15
N LYS A 204 -19.05 -2.18 -23.33
CA LYS A 204 -20.51 -2.22 -23.49
C LYS A 204 -20.99 -0.81 -23.15
N SER A 205 -21.34 -0.06 -24.20
CA SER A 205 -22.11 1.16 -24.08
C SER A 205 -23.46 0.78 -23.44
N TYR A 206 -23.60 1.04 -22.15
CA TYR A 206 -24.93 1.16 -21.57
C TYR A 206 -25.44 2.55 -21.98
N HIS A 207 -26.23 2.58 -23.05
CA HIS A 207 -27.15 3.68 -23.26
C HIS A 207 -28.29 3.50 -22.25
N CYS A 208 -28.45 4.49 -21.36
CA CYS A 208 -29.72 4.73 -20.68
C CYS A 208 -30.74 5.27 -21.67
#